data_AF-V5AXM8-F1
#
_entry.id   AF-V5AXM8-F1
#
_cell.length_a   1.000
_cell.length_b   1.000
_cell.length_c   1.000
_cell.angle_alpha   90.00
_cell.angle_beta   90.00
_cell.angle_gamma   90.00
#
_symmetry.space_group_name_H-M   'P 1'
#
loop_
_entity.id
_entity.type
_entity.pdbx_description
1 polymer ?
#
loop_
_entity_poly.entity_id
_entity_poly.type
_entity_poly.pdbx_seq_one_letter_code
_entity_poly.pdbx_strand_id
1 'polypeptide(L)'
;MMQPSDEPKIHATLSSSRLVEIILAFRSVAPGYTLGHAEFFNIVRPDDYAGATASNLGRLKTQEEVFTSFDSLGCGFIDWREFVVHLLLWCAPAPKVGSDEVAEINFYFPEFSVENLLETRTELGLDAVTEDVFYDVPFFFDDCLNDDRLEAYVRALWMTFSTEEGLLEPLALLAFFCSDRQPIRGAQKAFYVFSREQDGKLTPEELDFAFHVQATNPRDMRFLDAFSPENIAMLYDGESLLAFQSVCERVIGRTMLNNTKAYQRKLFITDDPHVE
;
A
#
# COMPACT_ATOMS: atom_id res chain seq x y z
N MET A 1 6.12 -38.51 -21.42
CA MET A 1 6.65 -37.24 -20.86
C MET A 1 5.51 -36.25 -20.87
N MET A 2 4.86 -36.03 -19.71
CA MET A 2 3.91 -34.93 -19.55
C MET A 2 4.73 -33.65 -19.55
N GLN A 3 4.40 -32.70 -20.44
CA GLN A 3 4.87 -31.33 -20.32
C GLN A 3 4.44 -30.81 -18.93
N PRO A 4 5.29 -30.06 -18.21
CA PRO A 4 4.82 -29.36 -17.03
C PRO A 4 3.67 -28.47 -17.49
N SER A 5 2.49 -28.63 -16.90
CA SER A 5 1.42 -27.67 -17.07
C SER A 5 1.99 -26.34 -16.60
N ASP A 6 2.19 -25.39 -17.51
CA ASP A 6 2.51 -24.02 -17.13
C ASP A 6 1.33 -23.52 -16.31
N GLU A 7 1.55 -23.49 -14.99
CA GLU A 7 0.57 -22.97 -14.04
C GLU A 7 0.19 -21.55 -14.48
N PRO A 8 -1.11 -21.19 -14.47
CA PRO A 8 -1.53 -19.84 -14.84
C PRO A 8 -0.80 -18.83 -13.96
N LYS A 9 -0.12 -17.89 -14.61
CA LYS A 9 0.65 -16.86 -13.93
C LYS A 9 -0.15 -15.58 -13.82
N ILE A 10 -0.05 -14.90 -12.67
CA ILE A 10 -0.66 -13.57 -12.47
C ILE A 10 0.05 -12.55 -13.36
N HIS A 11 1.37 -12.70 -13.53
CA HIS A 11 2.17 -12.00 -14.52
C HIS A 11 3.37 -12.88 -14.93
N ALA A 12 4.23 -12.39 -15.84
CA ALA A 12 5.25 -13.20 -16.51
C ALA A 12 6.15 -14.06 -15.58
N THR A 13 6.35 -13.66 -14.32
CA THR A 13 7.32 -14.27 -13.39
C THR A 13 6.73 -14.75 -12.06
N LEU A 14 5.43 -14.55 -11.77
CA LEU A 14 4.79 -14.97 -10.51
C LEU A 14 3.48 -15.71 -10.78
N SER A 15 3.38 -16.93 -10.27
CA SER A 15 2.14 -17.69 -10.25
C SER A 15 1.26 -17.29 -9.06
N SER A 16 -0.05 -17.56 -9.16
CA SER A 16 -0.98 -17.34 -8.06
C SER A 16 -0.64 -18.17 -6.83
N SER A 17 -0.19 -19.42 -7.03
CA SER A 17 0.31 -20.27 -5.95
C SER A 17 1.51 -19.65 -5.23
N ARG A 18 2.47 -19.12 -5.99
CA ARG A 18 3.67 -18.50 -5.42
C ARG A 18 3.34 -17.24 -4.62
N LEU A 19 2.42 -16.42 -5.10
CA LEU A 19 1.94 -15.26 -4.34
C LEU A 19 1.28 -15.70 -3.02
N VAL A 20 0.43 -16.71 -3.06
CA VAL A 20 -0.22 -17.28 -1.87
C VAL A 20 0.82 -17.79 -0.86
N GLU A 21 1.85 -18.50 -1.32
CA GLU A 21 2.94 -18.96 -0.45
C GLU A 21 3.65 -17.79 0.25
N ILE A 22 3.94 -16.71 -0.48
CA ILE A 22 4.58 -15.52 0.08
C ILE A 22 3.69 -14.88 1.16
N ILE A 23 2.40 -14.70 0.87
CA ILE A 23 1.45 -14.12 1.83
C ILE A 23 1.36 -14.96 3.10
N LEU A 24 1.19 -16.28 2.96
CA LEU A 24 1.08 -17.17 4.11
C LEU A 24 2.38 -17.20 4.94
N ALA A 25 3.54 -17.20 4.28
CA ALA A 25 4.83 -17.13 4.96
C ALA A 25 4.98 -15.82 5.75
N PHE A 26 4.63 -14.68 5.14
CA PHE A 26 4.70 -13.39 5.83
C PHE A 26 3.74 -13.29 7.00
N ARG A 27 2.49 -13.75 6.86
CA ARG A 27 1.55 -13.80 7.97
C ARG A 27 2.09 -14.61 9.15
N SER A 28 2.77 -15.72 8.86
CA SER A 28 3.36 -16.57 9.90
C SER A 28 4.56 -15.93 10.61
N VAL A 29 5.44 -15.21 9.90
CA VAL A 29 6.68 -14.66 10.49
C VAL A 29 6.54 -13.21 10.96
N ALA A 30 5.57 -12.48 10.41
CA ALA A 30 5.34 -11.07 10.62
C ALA A 30 3.83 -10.73 10.69
N PRO A 31 3.08 -11.27 11.68
CA PRO A 31 1.63 -11.06 11.77
C PRO A 31 1.24 -9.59 12.02
N GLY A 32 2.12 -8.80 12.63
CA GLY A 32 1.96 -7.34 12.78
C GLY A 32 2.44 -6.54 11.57
N TYR A 33 2.58 -7.21 10.42
CA TYR A 33 2.89 -6.62 9.11
C TYR A 33 4.29 -6.03 8.92
N THR A 34 5.11 -6.06 9.96
CA THR A 34 6.48 -5.55 9.95
C THR A 34 7.46 -6.67 9.63
N LEU A 35 8.22 -6.53 8.56
CA LEU A 35 9.12 -7.56 8.05
C LEU A 35 10.57 -7.06 8.04
N GLY A 36 11.46 -7.82 8.66
CA GLY A 36 12.89 -7.54 8.66
C GLY A 36 13.63 -8.15 7.48
N HIS A 37 14.92 -7.83 7.37
CA HIS A 37 15.80 -8.34 6.31
C HIS A 37 15.86 -9.86 6.26
N ALA A 38 15.96 -10.52 7.42
CA ALA A 38 16.15 -11.96 7.50
C ALA A 38 14.91 -12.71 6.99
N GLU A 39 13.72 -12.29 7.40
CA GLU A 39 12.46 -12.86 6.92
C GLU A 39 12.28 -12.59 5.42
N PHE A 40 12.52 -11.35 4.99
CA PHE A 40 12.40 -10.96 3.58
C PHE A 40 13.31 -11.78 2.66
N PHE A 41 14.60 -11.94 2.96
CA PHE A 41 15.54 -12.69 2.10
C PHE A 41 15.33 -14.20 2.12
N ASN A 42 14.70 -14.76 3.16
CA ASN A 42 14.36 -16.17 3.19
C ASN A 42 13.07 -16.48 2.41
N ILE A 43 12.14 -15.52 2.33
CA ILE A 43 10.83 -15.74 1.71
C ILE A 43 10.84 -15.29 0.25
N VAL A 44 11.34 -14.09 -0.04
CA VAL A 44 11.31 -13.48 -1.37
C VAL A 44 12.46 -13.99 -2.22
N ARG A 45 12.23 -14.25 -3.50
CA ARG A 45 13.21 -14.70 -4.48
C ARG A 45 13.34 -13.68 -5.61
N PRO A 46 14.51 -13.57 -6.28
CA PRO A 46 14.65 -12.66 -7.42
C PRO A 46 13.64 -12.91 -8.53
N ASP A 47 13.24 -14.17 -8.73
CA ASP A 47 12.23 -14.55 -9.74
C ASP A 47 10.84 -13.99 -9.43
N ASP A 48 10.49 -13.78 -8.15
CA ASP A 48 9.19 -13.24 -7.74
C ASP A 48 8.97 -11.84 -8.32
N TYR A 49 10.05 -11.10 -8.59
CA TYR A 49 10.03 -9.77 -9.20
C TYR A 49 10.89 -9.64 -10.47
N ALA A 50 11.26 -10.73 -11.13
CA ALA A 50 12.11 -10.71 -12.31
C ALA A 50 11.48 -10.02 -13.54
N GLY A 51 10.17 -9.75 -13.51
CA GLY A 51 9.50 -8.88 -14.49
C GLY A 51 9.85 -7.39 -14.33
N ALA A 52 10.35 -6.99 -13.17
CA ALA A 52 10.69 -5.61 -12.85
C ALA A 52 12.17 -5.31 -13.14
N THR A 53 12.44 -4.50 -14.16
CA THR A 53 13.80 -4.02 -14.48
C THR A 53 14.03 -2.61 -13.96
N ALA A 54 15.22 -2.32 -13.43
CA ALA A 54 15.61 -0.94 -13.15
C ALA A 54 15.94 -0.20 -14.46
N SER A 55 15.11 0.78 -14.81
CA SER A 55 15.20 1.60 -16.03
C SER A 55 16.60 2.19 -16.25
N ASN A 56 17.25 2.62 -15.18
CA ASN A 56 18.57 3.26 -15.19
C ASN A 56 19.77 2.29 -15.16
N LEU A 57 19.56 1.01 -14.82
CA LEU A 57 20.67 0.06 -14.64
C LEU A 57 20.73 -1.01 -15.73
N GLY A 58 19.65 -1.21 -16.50
CA GLY A 58 19.58 -2.29 -17.50
C GLY A 58 19.70 -3.70 -16.88
N ARG A 59 19.45 -3.84 -15.57
CA ARG A 59 19.45 -5.10 -14.83
C ARG A 59 18.31 -5.15 -13.82
N LEU A 60 18.01 -6.34 -13.33
CA LEU A 60 17.14 -6.54 -12.18
C LEU A 60 17.77 -5.90 -10.93
N LYS A 61 16.92 -5.36 -10.05
CA LYS A 61 17.33 -4.96 -8.70
C LYS A 61 17.75 -6.20 -7.90
N THR A 62 18.77 -6.08 -7.06
CA THR A 62 19.08 -7.11 -6.07
C THR A 62 17.98 -7.14 -5.00
N GLN A 63 17.87 -8.24 -4.24
CA GLN A 63 16.91 -8.31 -3.13
C GLN A 63 17.13 -7.19 -2.11
N GLU A 64 18.39 -6.83 -1.85
CA GLU A 64 18.79 -5.70 -1.00
C GLU A 64 18.25 -4.37 -1.53
N GLU A 65 18.40 -4.12 -2.83
CA GLU A 65 17.90 -2.89 -3.47
C GLU A 65 16.37 -2.81 -3.45
N VAL A 66 15.71 -3.97 -3.57
CA VAL A 66 14.26 -4.06 -3.39
C VAL A 66 13.88 -3.72 -1.96
N PHE A 67 14.47 -4.39 -0.97
CA PHE A 67 14.18 -4.14 0.45
C PHE A 67 14.38 -2.66 0.81
N THR A 68 15.53 -2.09 0.42
CA THR A 68 15.85 -0.68 0.64
C THR A 68 14.85 0.27 -0.01
N SER A 69 14.24 -0.13 -1.15
CA SER A 69 13.20 0.69 -1.80
C SER A 69 11.90 0.76 -0.97
N PHE A 70 11.62 -0.24 -0.12
CA PHE A 70 10.48 -0.23 0.79
C PHE A 70 10.81 0.28 2.19
N ASP A 71 12.05 0.15 2.63
CA ASP A 71 12.55 0.71 3.90
C ASP A 71 12.89 2.19 3.72
N SER A 72 11.86 2.98 3.46
CA SER A 72 12.02 4.40 3.12
C SER A 72 12.58 5.26 4.27
N LEU A 73 12.58 4.72 5.49
CA LEU A 73 13.10 5.35 6.71
C LEU A 73 14.49 4.81 7.09
N GLY A 74 14.98 3.75 6.45
CA GLY A 74 16.26 3.12 6.76
C GLY A 74 16.29 2.47 8.14
N CYS A 75 15.14 2.00 8.63
CA CYS A 75 15.00 1.46 9.98
C CYS A 75 15.23 -0.06 10.04
N GLY A 76 15.41 -0.70 8.89
CA GLY A 76 15.65 -2.14 8.74
C GLY A 76 14.38 -2.99 8.68
N PHE A 77 13.21 -2.36 8.56
CA PHE A 77 11.90 -3.02 8.50
C PHE A 77 11.01 -2.41 7.41
N ILE A 78 10.13 -3.23 6.84
CA ILE A 78 9.15 -2.81 5.83
C ILE A 78 7.75 -3.32 6.17
N ASP A 79 6.70 -2.66 5.69
CA ASP A 79 5.36 -3.26 5.70
C ASP A 79 5.26 -4.29 4.56
N TRP A 80 5.04 -5.57 4.91
CA TRP A 80 5.00 -6.63 3.90
C TRP A 80 3.73 -6.60 3.05
N ARG A 81 2.62 -6.03 3.53
CA ARG A 81 1.39 -5.91 2.75
C ARG A 81 1.59 -4.96 1.59
N GLU A 82 2.25 -3.84 1.85
CA GLU A 82 2.63 -2.93 0.79
C GLU A 82 3.48 -3.68 -0.25
N PHE A 83 4.49 -4.42 0.20
CA PHE A 83 5.34 -5.19 -0.70
C PHE A 83 4.55 -6.22 -1.54
N VAL A 84 3.70 -7.04 -0.91
CA VAL A 84 2.89 -8.06 -1.60
C VAL A 84 1.97 -7.43 -2.64
N VAL A 85 1.25 -6.36 -2.28
CA VAL A 85 0.32 -5.73 -3.21
C VAL A 85 1.07 -5.03 -4.34
N HIS A 86 2.24 -4.43 -4.07
CA HIS A 86 3.06 -3.83 -5.12
C HIS A 86 3.73 -4.87 -6.03
N LEU A 87 4.06 -6.08 -5.53
CA LEU A 87 4.56 -7.18 -6.38
C LEU A 87 3.59 -7.49 -7.54
N LEU A 88 2.28 -7.48 -7.27
CA LEU A 88 1.24 -7.70 -8.28
C LEU A 88 1.25 -6.67 -9.41
N LEU A 89 1.55 -5.41 -9.06
CA LEU A 89 1.52 -4.28 -10.00
C LEU A 89 2.82 -4.09 -10.75
N TRP A 90 3.91 -4.61 -10.23
CA TRP A 90 5.25 -4.28 -10.71
C TRP A 90 5.83 -5.22 -11.75
N CYS A 91 5.36 -6.46 -11.78
CA CYS A 91 6.02 -7.48 -12.57
C CYS A 91 5.35 -7.71 -13.93
N ALA A 92 4.53 -6.75 -14.35
CA ALA A 92 4.23 -6.56 -15.74
C ALA A 92 5.42 -5.89 -16.44
N PRO A 93 5.89 -6.42 -17.59
CA PRO A 93 6.93 -5.75 -18.36
C PRO A 93 6.44 -4.36 -18.79
N ALA A 94 7.28 -3.33 -18.61
CA ALA A 94 7.02 -2.02 -19.18
C ALA A 94 6.77 -2.18 -20.70
N PRO A 95 5.74 -1.54 -21.27
CA PRO A 95 5.54 -1.60 -22.71
C PRO A 95 6.78 -1.08 -23.44
N LYS A 96 7.14 -1.77 -24.53
CA LYS A 96 8.24 -1.32 -25.38
C LYS A 96 7.82 -0.01 -26.03
N VAL A 97 8.65 1.03 -25.85
CA VAL A 97 8.48 2.34 -26.47
C VAL A 97 8.28 2.16 -27.98
N GLY A 98 7.15 2.66 -28.51
CA GLY A 98 6.81 2.60 -29.93
C GLY A 98 5.83 1.49 -30.35
N SER A 99 5.17 0.80 -29.40
CA SER A 99 4.01 -0.03 -29.73
C SER A 99 2.73 0.78 -29.52
N ASP A 100 2.06 1.14 -30.61
CA ASP A 100 0.74 1.80 -30.61
C ASP A 100 -0.38 0.94 -29.99
N GLU A 101 -0.08 -0.29 -29.56
CA GLU A 101 -1.03 -1.26 -29.01
C GLU A 101 -1.28 -1.13 -27.49
N VAL A 102 -0.62 -0.21 -26.76
CA VAL A 102 -0.61 -0.27 -25.27
C VAL A 102 -1.24 0.92 -24.56
N ALA A 103 -2.10 1.69 -25.23
CA ALA A 103 -2.98 2.63 -24.51
C ALA A 103 -4.04 1.90 -23.67
N GLU A 104 -4.37 0.64 -24.00
CA GLU A 104 -5.46 -0.12 -23.36
C GLU A 104 -5.03 -0.99 -22.16
N ILE A 105 -3.74 -1.21 -21.93
CA ILE A 105 -3.26 -2.01 -20.78
C ILE A 105 -2.68 -1.07 -19.73
N ASN A 106 -3.57 -0.44 -18.97
CA ASN A 106 -3.17 0.41 -17.85
C ASN A 106 -2.61 -0.49 -16.73
N PHE A 107 -1.29 -0.65 -16.66
CA PHE A 107 -0.61 -1.45 -15.62
C PHE A 107 -0.63 -0.80 -14.23
N TYR A 108 -1.18 0.41 -14.14
CA TYR A 108 -1.26 1.18 -12.93
C TYR A 108 -2.72 1.52 -12.64
N PHE A 109 -3.15 1.29 -11.40
CA PHE A 109 -4.41 1.86 -10.96
C PHE A 109 -4.35 3.40 -11.03
N PRO A 110 -5.45 4.05 -11.42
CA PRO A 110 -5.65 5.45 -11.13
C PRO A 110 -5.48 5.67 -9.63
N GLU A 111 -4.94 6.82 -9.24
CA GLU A 111 -4.87 7.18 -7.83
C GLU A 111 -6.29 7.26 -7.26
N PHE A 112 -6.52 6.62 -6.12
CA PHE A 112 -7.78 6.74 -5.41
C PHE A 112 -8.05 8.21 -5.08
N SER A 113 -9.17 8.73 -5.56
CA SER A 113 -9.67 10.02 -5.12
C SER A 113 -10.20 9.92 -3.68
N VAL A 114 -10.40 11.07 -3.02
CA VAL A 114 -11.08 11.08 -1.71
C VAL A 114 -12.50 10.52 -1.84
N GLU A 115 -13.22 10.84 -2.91
CA GLU A 115 -14.57 10.36 -3.17
C GLU A 115 -14.61 8.82 -3.26
N ASN A 116 -13.73 8.23 -4.07
CA ASN A 116 -13.62 6.76 -4.21
C ASN A 116 -13.35 6.09 -2.85
N LEU A 117 -12.49 6.69 -2.03
CA LEU A 117 -12.16 6.16 -0.70
C LEU A 117 -13.34 6.23 0.26
N LEU A 118 -14.11 7.32 0.23
CA LEU A 118 -15.28 7.51 1.07
C LEU A 118 -16.43 6.58 0.64
N GLU A 119 -16.61 6.38 -0.66
CA GLU A 119 -17.54 5.38 -1.21
C GLU A 119 -17.14 3.98 -0.75
N THR A 120 -15.88 3.57 -0.98
CA THR A 120 -15.36 2.27 -0.56
C THR A 120 -15.49 2.07 0.96
N ARG A 121 -15.21 3.11 1.76
CA ARG A 121 -15.41 3.07 3.22
C ARG A 121 -16.87 2.92 3.60
N THR A 122 -17.79 3.52 2.85
CA THR A 122 -19.23 3.42 3.11
C THR A 122 -19.74 2.01 2.82
N GLU A 123 -19.26 1.39 1.75
CA GLU A 123 -19.62 0.01 1.37
C GLU A 123 -18.99 -1.04 2.31
N LEU A 124 -17.69 -0.93 2.64
CA LEU A 124 -17.03 -1.85 3.58
C LEU A 124 -17.49 -1.66 5.02
N GLY A 125 -17.86 -0.44 5.40
CA GLY A 125 -18.04 -0.05 6.78
C GLY A 125 -16.72 0.05 7.56
N LEU A 126 -16.84 0.10 8.89
CA LEU A 126 -15.70 0.17 9.83
C LEU A 126 -15.54 -1.09 10.68
N ASP A 127 -16.57 -1.93 10.73
CA ASP A 127 -16.55 -3.18 11.47
C ASP A 127 -15.86 -4.27 10.65
N ALA A 128 -15.36 -5.30 11.33
CA ALA A 128 -14.70 -6.42 10.65
C ALA A 128 -15.67 -7.15 9.72
N VAL A 129 -15.22 -7.43 8.49
CA VAL A 129 -16.05 -8.06 7.44
C VAL A 129 -15.58 -9.49 7.15
N THR A 130 -16.53 -10.33 6.72
CA THR A 130 -16.25 -11.70 6.25
C THR A 130 -15.82 -11.71 4.78
N GLU A 131 -15.32 -12.85 4.33
CA GLU A 131 -14.87 -13.06 2.94
C GLU A 131 -15.99 -12.72 1.94
N ASP A 132 -17.17 -13.29 2.13
CA ASP A 132 -18.32 -13.07 1.25
C ASP A 132 -18.68 -11.58 1.12
N VAL A 133 -18.72 -10.86 2.25
CA VAL A 133 -19.01 -9.42 2.25
C VAL A 133 -17.93 -8.64 1.52
N PHE A 134 -16.66 -8.98 1.74
CA PHE A 134 -15.54 -8.31 1.09
C PHE A 134 -15.56 -8.46 -0.44
N TYR A 135 -15.86 -9.66 -0.94
CA TYR A 135 -15.92 -9.93 -2.38
C TYR A 135 -17.14 -9.31 -3.07
N ASP A 136 -18.19 -8.95 -2.31
CA ASP A 136 -19.38 -8.26 -2.82
C ASP A 136 -19.21 -6.73 -2.87
N VAL A 137 -18.13 -6.16 -2.29
CA VAL A 137 -17.90 -4.71 -2.31
C VAL A 137 -17.49 -4.23 -3.70
N PRO A 138 -18.17 -3.22 -4.27
CA PRO A 138 -17.76 -2.61 -5.51
C PRO A 138 -16.54 -1.71 -5.28
N PHE A 139 -15.37 -2.12 -5.76
CA PHE A 139 -14.18 -1.27 -5.70
C PHE A 139 -14.10 -0.38 -6.94
N PHE A 140 -13.62 0.85 -6.76
CA PHE A 140 -13.39 1.78 -7.88
C PHE A 140 -12.54 1.19 -9.03
N PHE A 141 -11.66 0.25 -8.72
CA PHE A 141 -10.77 -0.35 -9.72
C PHE A 141 -11.36 -1.56 -10.44
N ASP A 142 -12.61 -1.95 -10.17
CA ASP A 142 -13.24 -3.12 -10.80
C ASP A 142 -13.26 -3.00 -12.32
N ASP A 143 -13.54 -1.80 -12.85
CA ASP A 143 -13.54 -1.53 -14.28
C ASP A 143 -12.14 -1.21 -14.85
N CYS A 144 -11.10 -1.19 -14.00
CA CYS A 144 -9.73 -0.83 -14.40
C CYS A 144 -8.85 -2.01 -14.78
N LEU A 145 -9.26 -3.25 -14.45
CA LEU A 145 -8.51 -4.48 -14.70
C LEU A 145 -9.34 -5.47 -15.51
N ASN A 146 -8.66 -6.39 -16.19
CA ASN A 146 -9.34 -7.55 -16.75
C ASN A 146 -9.70 -8.55 -15.63
N ASP A 147 -10.77 -9.33 -15.85
CA ASP A 147 -11.36 -10.23 -14.85
C ASP A 147 -10.32 -11.10 -14.12
N ASP A 148 -9.40 -11.74 -14.86
CA ASP A 148 -8.38 -12.62 -14.27
C ASP A 148 -7.43 -11.88 -13.30
N ARG A 149 -7.03 -10.63 -13.64
CA ARG A 149 -6.16 -9.84 -12.75
C ARG A 149 -6.94 -9.21 -11.62
N LEU A 150 -8.18 -8.81 -11.86
CA LEU A 150 -9.07 -8.29 -10.83
C LEU A 150 -9.27 -9.35 -9.75
N GLU A 151 -9.61 -10.58 -10.14
CA GLU A 151 -9.78 -11.71 -9.22
C GLU A 151 -8.50 -11.95 -8.40
N ALA A 152 -7.34 -12.03 -9.07
CA ALA A 152 -6.06 -12.23 -8.39
C ALA A 152 -5.72 -11.08 -7.42
N TYR A 153 -6.03 -9.84 -7.79
CA TYR A 153 -5.78 -8.66 -6.97
C TYR A 153 -6.69 -8.60 -5.74
N VAL A 154 -8.00 -8.74 -5.94
CA VAL A 154 -8.99 -8.75 -4.84
C VAL A 154 -8.69 -9.90 -3.88
N ARG A 155 -8.36 -11.08 -4.40
CA ARG A 155 -7.94 -12.22 -3.57
C ARG A 155 -6.66 -11.95 -2.79
N ALA A 156 -5.67 -11.31 -3.40
CA ALA A 156 -4.46 -10.95 -2.69
C ALA A 156 -4.72 -9.91 -1.59
N LEU A 157 -5.59 -8.92 -1.83
CA LEU A 157 -6.03 -7.98 -0.80
C LEU A 157 -6.68 -8.73 0.37
N TRP A 158 -7.65 -9.60 0.10
CA TRP A 158 -8.29 -10.42 1.14
C TRP A 158 -7.26 -11.20 1.95
N MET A 159 -6.39 -11.96 1.28
CA MET A 159 -5.39 -12.80 1.97
C MET A 159 -4.35 -11.99 2.74
N THR A 160 -4.05 -10.76 2.29
CA THR A 160 -3.07 -9.85 2.88
C THR A 160 -3.62 -9.15 4.12
N PHE A 161 -4.89 -8.74 4.09
CA PHE A 161 -5.50 -7.90 5.13
C PHE A 161 -6.46 -8.66 6.06
N SER A 162 -6.81 -9.92 5.76
CA SER A 162 -7.59 -10.76 6.67
C SER A 162 -6.75 -11.29 7.83
N THR A 163 -7.41 -11.48 8.98
CA THR A 163 -6.88 -12.14 10.17
C THR A 163 -6.96 -13.65 10.03
N GLU A 164 -6.37 -14.40 10.98
CA GLU A 164 -6.40 -15.87 10.97
C GLU A 164 -7.82 -16.42 11.19
N GLU A 165 -8.69 -15.62 11.81
CA GLU A 165 -10.10 -15.91 12.02
C GLU A 165 -10.96 -15.72 10.77
N GLY A 166 -10.38 -15.29 9.65
CA GLY A 166 -11.10 -15.08 8.38
C GLY A 166 -11.93 -13.80 8.35
N LEU A 167 -11.46 -12.76 9.06
CA LEU A 167 -12.09 -11.44 9.10
C LEU A 167 -11.14 -10.37 8.59
N LEU A 168 -11.63 -9.33 7.93
CA LEU A 168 -10.83 -8.18 7.49
C LEU A 168 -11.25 -6.93 8.26
N GLU A 169 -10.29 -6.24 8.88
CA GLU A 169 -10.51 -4.93 9.48
C GLU A 169 -10.37 -3.83 8.40
N PRO A 170 -11.44 -3.10 8.03
CA PRO A 170 -11.42 -2.21 6.85
C PRO A 170 -10.38 -1.10 6.91
N LEU A 171 -10.08 -0.56 8.09
CA LEU A 171 -9.19 0.58 8.24
C LEU A 171 -7.77 0.30 7.76
N ALA A 172 -7.26 -0.92 7.93
CA ALA A 172 -5.92 -1.28 7.42
C ALA A 172 -5.85 -1.23 5.89
N LEU A 173 -6.89 -1.73 5.22
CA LEU A 173 -6.99 -1.68 3.77
C LEU A 173 -7.22 -0.25 3.25
N LEU A 174 -8.10 0.51 3.90
CA LEU A 174 -8.37 1.90 3.54
C LEU A 174 -7.13 2.80 3.74
N ALA A 175 -6.34 2.55 4.79
CA ALA A 175 -5.05 3.21 4.99
C ALA A 175 -4.10 2.93 3.82
N PHE A 176 -4.01 1.67 3.41
CA PHE A 176 -3.20 1.28 2.25
C PHE A 176 -3.63 2.02 0.97
N PHE A 177 -4.94 2.17 0.73
CA PHE A 177 -5.45 2.92 -0.42
C PHE A 177 -5.26 4.44 -0.33
N CYS A 178 -4.94 4.99 0.84
CA CYS A 178 -4.54 6.40 0.96
C CYS A 178 -3.17 6.68 0.31
N SER A 179 -2.40 5.65 -0.08
CA SER A 179 -1.12 5.83 -0.75
C SER A 179 -1.22 6.71 -2.01
N ASP A 180 -0.26 7.61 -2.19
CA ASP A 180 -0.22 8.58 -3.27
C ASP A 180 1.22 8.82 -3.75
N ARG A 181 1.39 9.19 -5.02
CA ARG A 181 2.71 9.57 -5.55
C ARG A 181 3.29 10.77 -4.79
N GLN A 182 2.43 11.69 -4.35
CA GLN A 182 2.78 12.81 -3.49
C GLN A 182 2.39 12.48 -2.04
N PRO A 183 3.34 12.23 -1.12
CA PRO A 183 3.03 11.79 0.25
C PRO A 183 2.03 12.70 0.99
N ILE A 184 2.13 14.02 0.74
CA ILE A 184 1.24 15.02 1.33
C ILE A 184 -0.23 14.86 0.89
N ARG A 185 -0.49 14.40 -0.34
CA ARG A 185 -1.84 14.08 -0.82
C ARG A 185 -2.36 12.80 -0.18
N GLY A 186 -1.50 11.81 0.02
CA GLY A 186 -1.88 10.59 0.73
C GLY A 186 -2.24 10.86 2.19
N ALA A 187 -1.46 11.72 2.86
CA ALA A 187 -1.82 12.25 4.17
C ALA A 187 -3.17 12.98 4.14
N GLN A 188 -3.44 13.81 3.12
CA GLN A 188 -4.75 14.46 2.97
C GLN A 188 -5.90 13.46 2.85
N LYS A 189 -5.74 12.37 2.10
CA LYS A 189 -6.73 11.29 1.99
C LYS A 189 -7.02 10.64 3.34
N ALA A 190 -5.97 10.39 4.13
CA ALA A 190 -6.09 9.83 5.47
C ALA A 190 -6.97 10.71 6.39
N PHE A 191 -6.90 12.04 6.29
CA PHE A 191 -7.78 12.92 7.06
C PHE A 191 -9.27 12.66 6.79
N TYR A 192 -9.65 12.33 5.56
CA TYR A 192 -11.04 12.00 5.23
C TYR A 192 -11.41 10.57 5.62
N VAL A 193 -10.54 9.61 5.32
CA VAL A 193 -10.76 8.19 5.60
C VAL A 193 -10.91 7.91 7.08
N PHE A 194 -10.06 8.51 7.91
CA PHE A 194 -10.05 8.28 9.36
C PHE A 194 -10.96 9.21 10.15
N SER A 195 -11.50 10.27 9.52
CA SER A 195 -12.47 11.15 10.17
C SER A 195 -13.76 10.39 10.39
N ARG A 196 -14.21 10.24 11.64
CA ARG A 196 -15.48 9.58 11.93
C ARG A 196 -16.64 10.10 11.07
N GLU A 197 -16.71 11.42 10.89
CA GLU A 197 -17.77 12.12 10.14
C GLU A 197 -17.48 12.26 8.63
N GLN A 198 -16.37 11.69 8.14
CA GLN A 198 -15.91 11.79 6.74
C GLN A 198 -15.68 13.24 6.25
N ASP A 199 -15.46 14.17 7.17
CA ASP A 199 -15.38 15.61 6.87
C ASP A 199 -13.93 16.14 6.76
N GLY A 200 -12.95 15.26 6.88
CA GLY A 200 -11.53 15.62 6.80
C GLY A 200 -10.97 16.26 8.07
N LYS A 201 -11.68 16.17 9.20
CA LYS A 201 -11.19 16.62 10.51
C LYS A 201 -10.94 15.43 11.43
N LEU A 202 -9.77 15.40 12.05
CA LEU A 202 -9.35 14.34 12.94
C LEU A 202 -9.13 14.89 14.35
N THR A 203 -9.57 14.14 15.36
CA THR A 203 -9.07 14.27 16.73
C THR A 203 -7.58 13.90 16.80
N PRO A 204 -6.84 14.35 17.83
CA PRO A 204 -5.47 13.88 18.04
C PRO A 204 -5.34 12.35 18.08
N GLU A 205 -6.31 11.66 18.64
CA GLU A 205 -6.36 10.20 18.70
C GLU A 205 -6.61 9.56 17.33
N GLU A 206 -7.49 10.12 16.50
CA GLU A 206 -7.70 9.66 15.13
C GLU A 206 -6.49 9.95 14.25
N LEU A 207 -5.80 11.08 14.47
CA LEU A 207 -4.56 11.42 13.77
C LEU A 207 -3.45 10.44 14.14
N ASP A 208 -3.23 10.23 15.43
CA ASP A 208 -2.32 9.21 15.94
C ASP A 208 -2.65 7.83 15.35
N PHE A 209 -3.91 7.41 15.37
CA PHE A 209 -4.32 6.14 14.79
C PHE A 209 -4.06 6.08 13.28
N ALA A 210 -4.42 7.11 12.51
CA ALA A 210 -4.21 7.18 11.06
C ALA A 210 -2.73 7.01 10.71
N PHE A 211 -1.83 7.62 11.47
CA PHE A 211 -0.38 7.52 11.22
C PHE A 211 0.29 6.34 11.92
N HIS A 212 -0.48 5.49 12.60
CA HIS A 212 0.01 4.29 13.28
C HIS A 212 -0.81 3.03 13.04
N VAL A 213 -1.67 3.03 12.03
CA VAL A 213 -2.25 1.78 11.54
C VAL A 213 -1.08 0.89 11.18
N GLN A 214 -1.15 -0.37 11.59
CA GLN A 214 -0.07 -1.31 11.39
C GLN A 214 0.36 -1.39 9.90
N ALA A 215 -0.50 -0.92 8.97
CA ALA A 215 -0.41 -0.82 7.49
C ALA A 215 0.51 0.23 6.92
N THR A 216 0.74 1.30 7.67
CA THR A 216 1.30 2.50 7.07
C THR A 216 2.48 3.00 7.88
N ASN A 217 2.54 2.75 9.19
CA ASN A 217 3.69 3.11 10.03
C ASN A 217 3.58 2.56 11.48
N PRO A 218 4.14 1.39 11.83
CA PRO A 218 4.08 0.87 13.20
C PRO A 218 4.84 1.75 14.22
N ARG A 219 4.25 1.95 15.40
CA ARG A 219 4.85 2.72 16.53
C ARG A 219 6.21 2.20 17.00
N ASP A 220 6.47 0.91 16.79
CA ASP A 220 7.63 0.21 17.36
C ASP A 220 8.97 0.49 16.66
N MET A 221 9.03 1.44 15.72
CA MET A 221 10.26 1.80 15.00
C MET A 221 11.30 2.57 15.86
N ARG A 222 11.07 2.76 17.17
CA ARG A 222 12.00 3.39 18.14
C ARG A 222 12.46 4.81 17.80
N PHE A 223 11.76 5.51 16.92
CA PHE A 223 11.99 6.93 16.66
C PHE A 223 11.09 7.80 17.55
N LEU A 224 11.44 9.09 17.67
CA LEU A 224 10.54 10.09 18.24
C LEU A 224 9.30 10.19 17.35
N ASP A 225 8.15 9.83 17.89
CA ASP A 225 6.88 9.85 17.18
C ASP A 225 6.26 11.25 17.21
N ALA A 226 6.34 11.95 16.08
CA ALA A 226 5.74 13.27 15.93
C ALA A 226 4.20 13.26 15.95
N PHE A 227 3.58 12.09 15.73
CA PHE A 227 2.14 11.90 15.67
C PHE A 227 1.57 11.32 16.97
N SER A 228 2.33 11.29 18.06
CA SER A 228 1.76 10.92 19.37
C SER A 228 0.68 11.94 19.78
N PRO A 229 -0.40 11.53 20.48
CA PRO A 229 -1.47 12.44 20.90
C PRO A 229 -0.96 13.62 21.72
N GLU A 230 0.04 13.40 22.58
CA GLU A 230 0.65 14.44 23.41
C GLU A 230 1.41 15.47 22.57
N ASN A 231 2.16 15.00 21.58
CA ASN A 231 2.90 15.87 20.66
C ASN A 231 1.92 16.67 19.80
N ILE A 232 0.86 16.05 19.28
CA ILE A 232 -0.18 16.74 18.52
C ILE A 232 -0.85 17.81 19.40
N ALA A 233 -1.29 17.45 20.61
CA ALA A 233 -1.94 18.40 21.52
C ALA A 233 -1.03 19.59 21.85
N MET A 234 0.26 19.36 22.07
CA MET A 234 1.25 20.43 22.30
C MET A 234 1.47 21.29 21.05
N LEU A 235 1.55 20.69 19.86
CA LEU A 235 1.83 21.38 18.61
C LEU A 235 0.67 22.21 18.08
N TYR A 236 -0.57 21.91 18.50
CA TYR A 236 -1.79 22.58 18.06
C TYR A 236 -2.59 23.20 19.22
N ASP A 237 -1.92 23.59 20.30
CA ASP A 237 -2.50 24.36 21.42
C ASP A 237 -3.77 23.71 22.04
N GLY A 238 -3.84 22.37 22.04
CA GLY A 238 -4.97 21.60 22.56
C GLY A 238 -6.23 21.63 21.69
N GLU A 239 -6.14 22.00 20.41
CA GLU A 239 -7.26 21.93 19.48
C GLU A 239 -7.78 20.49 19.35
N SER A 240 -9.09 20.30 19.53
CA SER A 240 -9.70 18.96 19.61
C SER A 240 -10.03 18.34 18.26
N LEU A 241 -10.06 19.13 17.19
CA LEU A 241 -10.33 18.69 15.82
C LEU A 241 -9.41 19.44 14.86
N LEU A 242 -8.58 18.70 14.15
CA LEU A 242 -7.57 19.23 13.24
C LEU A 242 -7.98 18.94 11.80
N ALA A 243 -8.15 20.00 11.01
CA ALA A 243 -8.30 19.88 9.56
C ALA A 243 -6.92 19.80 8.91
N PHE A 244 -6.82 19.11 7.77
CA PHE A 244 -5.56 19.03 7.01
C PHE A 244 -4.94 20.42 6.74
N GLN A 245 -5.80 21.40 6.41
CA GLN A 245 -5.36 22.77 6.14
C GLN A 245 -4.79 23.47 7.39
N SER A 246 -5.39 23.31 8.56
CA SER A 246 -4.91 23.94 9.80
C SER A 246 -3.57 23.34 10.24
N VAL A 247 -3.39 22.03 10.04
CA VAL A 247 -2.11 21.35 10.22
C VAL A 247 -1.05 21.90 9.25
N CYS A 248 -1.43 22.10 7.98
CA CYS A 248 -0.55 22.66 6.96
C CYS A 248 -0.21 24.14 7.16
N GLU A 249 -0.93 24.91 7.96
CA GLU A 249 -0.61 26.31 8.23
C GLU A 249 0.66 26.45 9.08
N ARG A 250 0.93 25.48 9.97
CA ARG A 250 2.12 25.46 10.82
C ARG A 250 3.32 24.86 10.08
N VAL A 251 4.49 25.51 10.19
CA VAL A 251 5.75 24.99 9.61
C VAL A 251 6.03 23.57 10.08
N ILE A 252 5.86 23.32 11.38
CA ILE A 252 6.08 22.00 11.97
C ILE A 252 5.10 20.94 11.46
N GLY A 253 3.83 21.30 11.25
CA GLY A 253 2.83 20.41 10.67
C GLY A 253 3.15 20.05 9.22
N ARG A 254 3.57 21.02 8.40
CA ARG A 254 4.08 20.74 7.05
C ARG A 254 5.30 19.84 7.07
N THR A 255 6.24 20.06 7.97
CA THR A 255 7.42 19.19 8.11
C THR A 255 7.00 17.78 8.49
N MET A 256 6.12 17.62 9.47
CA MET A 256 5.60 16.33 9.91
C MET A 256 4.89 15.59 8.75
N LEU A 257 3.95 16.23 8.06
CA LEU A 257 3.20 15.63 6.95
C LEU A 257 4.04 15.40 5.68
N ASN A 258 5.05 16.22 5.38
CA ASN A 258 5.92 15.97 4.23
C ASN A 258 6.95 14.85 4.49
N ASN A 259 7.29 14.62 5.75
CA ASN A 259 8.23 13.55 6.12
C ASN A 259 7.52 12.23 6.44
N THR A 260 6.18 12.21 6.49
CA THR A 260 5.45 10.95 6.57
C THR A 260 5.49 10.24 5.22
N LYS A 261 6.30 9.18 5.14
CA LYS A 261 6.34 8.31 3.96
C LYS A 261 5.32 7.17 4.02
N ALA A 262 4.51 7.17 5.08
CA ALA A 262 3.49 6.16 5.36
C ALA A 262 2.44 6.00 4.25
N TYR A 263 2.21 7.07 3.48
CA TYR A 263 1.26 7.10 2.38
C TYR A 263 1.94 7.39 1.04
N GLN A 264 3.23 7.09 0.92
CA GLN A 264 3.93 7.21 -0.36
C GLN A 264 3.69 5.95 -1.19
N ARG A 265 3.14 6.11 -2.40
CA ARG A 265 3.06 5.01 -3.37
C ARG A 265 4.48 4.58 -3.75
N LYS A 266 4.80 3.32 -3.51
CA LYS A 266 6.12 2.74 -3.82
C LYS A 266 6.11 2.23 -5.26
N LEU A 267 7.07 2.65 -6.08
CA LEU A 267 7.15 2.27 -7.51
C LEU A 267 8.52 1.67 -7.85
N PHE A 268 8.55 0.57 -8.60
CA PHE A 268 9.79 -0.12 -9.02
C PHE A 268 10.30 0.45 -10.33
N ILE A 269 9.37 0.89 -11.17
CA ILE A 269 9.64 1.61 -12.39
C ILE A 269 9.48 3.09 -12.03
N THR A 270 10.52 3.87 -12.30
CA THR A 270 10.37 5.32 -12.30
C THR A 270 9.42 5.66 -13.44
N ASP A 271 8.29 6.30 -13.15
CA ASP A 271 7.67 7.14 -14.17
C ASP A 271 8.78 8.10 -14.62
N ASP A 272 9.28 7.93 -15.84
CA ASP A 272 10.08 9.00 -16.42
C ASP A 272 9.13 10.20 -16.42
N PRO A 273 9.49 11.33 -15.81
CA PRO A 273 8.65 12.50 -15.92
C PRO A 273 8.58 12.80 -17.41
N HIS A 274 7.41 12.56 -18.01
CA HIS A 274 7.05 13.14 -19.30
C HIS A 274 7.06 14.66 -19.09
N VAL A 275 8.26 15.23 -19.22
CA VAL A 275 8.44 16.64 -19.50
C VAL A 275 8.34 16.73 -21.02
N GLU A 276 7.12 16.98 -21.50
CA GLU A 276 6.97 17.77 -22.72
C GLU A 276 7.24 19.24 -22.41
#